data_AF-A0A7W6GEZ5-F1
#
_entry.id   AF-A0A7W6GEZ5-F1
#
_cell.length_a   1.000
_cell.length_b   1.000
_cell.length_c   1.000
_cell.angle_alpha   90.00
_cell.angle_beta   90.00
_cell.angle_gamma   90.00
#
_symmetry.space_group_name_H-M   'P 1'
#
loop_
_entity.id
_entity.type
_entity.pdbx_description
1 polymer ?
#
loop_
_entity_poly.entity_id
_entity_poly.type
_entity_poly.pdbx_seq_one_letter_code
_entity_poly.pdbx_strand_id
1 'polypeptide(L)'
;MTELSLFELRPPPLQFGGAASTSDPKSGLDSAGPFDLRFGAARKDAVHVGMIGPADMIDNAQKWLTRCAAGIPALGPATSLRRPFPGFSEVFRKKLIYSAHLSIALTDVGDDPIERALEGTDAFMRFQSIVDLYDAGLQRLAGRDVNRPDVVLVCLPQSVLDKCRTVERQNTDVERERAKAIRKARASRQTDFFDLLDEVEENADDFLKRDLRHALKARALAARLPIQLVTPRLLEDGPKSEDPATRAWNFSVGLYYKAGGVPWRLNPPGPETCFVGISFHHYRTKQRHVVQSSLAQAFSSEGEGFAIRGTGVPAEADQRLNVHLSEDQAYDLGERIIAEYGARTGRSPLRLVIHKTSQFDQAEIRGFRAALGDIPIVSLVTMIPSVFRLVRFGMYPPKVGTICTVNSARTFLYTSGYIPEIETYPGPHIPQPFEVRSIGPEDPLSAATDIFNLTRMNWNTADIRGKWPVTLSFARRVGGILNEYGEQDPDETSFRYFV
;
A
#
# COMPACT_ATOMS: atom_id res chain seq x y z
N MET A 1 14.88 2.94 39.98
CA MET A 1 15.44 1.85 39.15
C MET A 1 14.52 1.71 37.95
N THR A 2 15.04 1.73 36.72
CA THR A 2 14.20 1.56 35.53
C THR A 2 13.85 0.10 35.38
N GLU A 3 12.57 -0.24 35.42
CA GLU A 3 12.09 -1.61 35.21
C GLU A 3 11.87 -1.86 33.73
N LEU A 4 12.44 -2.94 33.21
CA LEU A 4 12.30 -3.36 31.82
C LEU A 4 11.67 -4.76 31.80
N SER A 5 10.54 -4.88 31.10
CA SER A 5 9.95 -6.18 30.77
C SER A 5 10.05 -6.42 29.27
N LEU A 6 10.37 -7.67 28.90
CA LEU A 6 10.50 -8.11 27.51
C LEU A 6 9.50 -9.23 27.25
N PHE A 7 8.83 -9.15 26.11
CA PHE A 7 7.89 -10.17 25.65
C PHE A 7 8.08 -10.39 24.15
N GLU A 8 8.08 -11.65 23.71
CA GLU A 8 8.18 -11.96 22.28
C GLU A 8 6.85 -12.46 21.74
N LEU A 9 6.34 -11.76 20.73
CA LEU A 9 5.19 -12.24 19.98
C LEU A 9 5.55 -13.45 19.12
N ARG A 10 4.57 -14.33 18.95
CA ARG A 10 4.62 -15.36 17.91
C ARG A 10 4.49 -14.68 16.55
N PRO A 11 5.15 -15.20 15.50
CA PRO A 11 4.92 -14.73 14.15
C PRO A 11 3.42 -14.75 13.78
N PRO A 12 2.93 -13.76 13.01
CA PRO A 12 1.51 -13.69 12.67
C PRO A 12 1.04 -14.92 11.91
N PRO A 13 0.01 -15.62 12.38
CA PRO A 13 -0.52 -16.80 11.70
C PRO A 13 -1.40 -16.38 10.53
N LEU A 14 -0.96 -16.66 9.31
CA LEU A 14 -1.73 -16.41 8.09
C LEU A 14 -2.56 -17.63 7.72
N GLN A 15 -3.77 -17.39 7.21
CA GLN A 15 -4.67 -18.41 6.70
C GLN A 15 -4.72 -18.40 5.17
N PHE A 16 -4.82 -19.60 4.61
CA PHE A 16 -4.77 -19.91 3.19
C PHE A 16 -5.96 -20.78 2.79
N GLY A 17 -5.99 -21.26 1.54
CA GLY A 17 -7.09 -22.10 1.04
C GLY A 17 -7.24 -23.41 1.84
N GLY A 18 -6.13 -24.10 2.09
CA GLY A 18 -6.07 -25.30 2.92
C GLY A 18 -6.13 -25.08 4.43
N ALA A 19 -6.04 -26.17 5.20
CA ALA A 19 -6.10 -26.15 6.67
C ALA A 19 -4.81 -25.63 7.34
N ALA A 20 -3.69 -25.57 6.62
CA ALA A 20 -2.41 -25.11 7.15
C ALA A 20 -2.41 -23.60 7.42
N SER A 21 -1.78 -23.21 8.52
CA SER A 21 -1.47 -21.81 8.84
C SER A 21 0.05 -21.65 8.99
N THR A 22 0.60 -20.59 8.41
CA THR A 22 2.04 -20.29 8.43
C THR A 22 2.25 -18.78 8.45
N SER A 23 3.42 -18.31 8.88
CA SER A 23 3.78 -16.89 8.89
C SER A 23 4.49 -16.40 7.63
N ASP A 24 4.92 -17.32 6.75
CA ASP A 24 5.52 -17.01 5.45
C ASP A 24 4.47 -17.14 4.33
N PRO A 25 4.05 -16.04 3.67
CA PRO A 25 3.10 -16.06 2.57
C PRO A 25 3.52 -16.97 1.41
N LYS A 26 4.82 -17.04 1.08
CA LYS A 26 5.30 -17.86 -0.04
C LYS A 26 5.07 -19.34 0.27
N SER A 27 5.47 -19.76 1.47
CA SER A 27 5.27 -21.13 1.96
C SER A 27 3.79 -21.51 2.03
N GLY A 28 2.94 -20.60 2.52
CA GLY A 28 1.51 -20.86 2.65
C GLY A 28 0.79 -20.95 1.32
N LEU A 29 1.09 -20.04 0.39
CA LEU A 29 0.50 -20.07 -0.95
C LEU A 29 0.94 -21.31 -1.74
N ASP A 30 2.22 -21.70 -1.66
CA ASP A 30 2.74 -22.89 -2.32
C ASP A 30 2.06 -24.18 -1.80
N SER A 31 1.96 -24.33 -0.48
CA SER A 31 1.43 -25.55 0.14
C SER A 31 -0.09 -25.63 0.20
N ALA A 32 -0.79 -24.50 0.37
CA ALA A 32 -2.22 -24.48 0.69
C ALA A 32 -3.07 -23.65 -0.29
N GLY A 33 -2.45 -22.97 -1.26
CA GLY A 33 -3.14 -22.11 -2.24
C GLY A 33 -3.77 -20.84 -1.63
N PRO A 34 -4.42 -20.00 -2.45
CA PRO A 34 -4.97 -18.73 -1.97
C PRO A 34 -6.20 -18.96 -1.08
N PHE A 35 -6.44 -18.04 -0.14
CA PHE A 35 -7.56 -18.12 0.78
C PHE A 35 -8.92 -18.20 0.09
N ASP A 36 -9.11 -17.50 -1.02
CA ASP A 36 -10.37 -17.50 -1.76
C ASP A 36 -10.76 -18.85 -2.39
N LEU A 37 -9.91 -19.89 -2.31
CA LEU A 37 -10.33 -21.27 -2.60
C LEU A 37 -11.50 -21.72 -1.73
N ARG A 38 -11.64 -21.12 -0.54
CA ARG A 38 -12.75 -21.38 0.39
C ARG A 38 -14.10 -20.81 -0.11
N PHE A 39 -14.09 -19.92 -1.10
CA PHE A 39 -15.31 -19.31 -1.65
C PHE A 39 -16.04 -20.20 -2.67
N GLY A 40 -15.46 -21.35 -3.04
CA GLY A 40 -16.10 -22.33 -3.90
C GLY A 40 -16.37 -21.81 -5.32
N ALA A 41 -17.57 -22.09 -5.84
CA ALA A 41 -17.93 -21.86 -7.25
C ALA A 41 -17.98 -20.37 -7.67
N ALA A 42 -18.01 -19.42 -6.73
CA ALA A 42 -17.99 -17.98 -7.04
C ALA A 42 -16.63 -17.51 -7.61
N ARG A 43 -15.61 -18.36 -7.53
CA ARG A 43 -14.25 -18.04 -7.92
C ARG A 43 -14.03 -18.26 -9.43
N LYS A 44 -13.63 -17.20 -10.14
CA LYS A 44 -13.18 -17.30 -11.54
C LYS A 44 -11.99 -18.27 -11.69
N ASP A 45 -11.96 -19.04 -12.76
CA ASP A 45 -10.89 -19.99 -13.10
C ASP A 45 -9.68 -19.34 -13.80
N ALA A 46 -9.86 -18.15 -14.33
CA ALA A 46 -8.83 -17.39 -15.02
C ALA A 46 -8.74 -15.93 -14.57
N VAL A 47 -7.59 -15.32 -14.86
CA VAL A 47 -7.33 -13.88 -14.75
C VAL A 47 -7.00 -13.36 -16.14
N HIS A 48 -7.82 -12.44 -16.64
CA HIS A 48 -7.61 -11.77 -17.92
C HIS A 48 -6.69 -10.57 -17.73
N VAL A 49 -5.50 -10.64 -18.32
CA VAL A 49 -4.47 -9.61 -18.19
C VAL A 49 -4.39 -8.83 -19.50
N GLY A 50 -4.78 -7.56 -19.45
CA GLY A 50 -4.57 -6.62 -20.55
C GLY A 50 -3.20 -5.96 -20.48
N MET A 51 -2.77 -5.35 -21.58
CA MET A 51 -1.47 -4.64 -21.62
C MET A 51 -1.58 -3.34 -22.41
N ILE A 52 -0.85 -2.30 -22.00
CA ILE A 52 -0.71 -1.04 -22.73
C ILE A 52 0.77 -0.64 -22.74
N GLY A 53 1.32 -0.32 -23.91
CA GLY A 53 2.70 0.15 -24.05
C GLY A 53 3.28 -0.05 -25.45
N PRO A 54 4.60 0.15 -25.62
CA PRO A 54 5.32 -0.21 -26.84
C PRO A 54 5.12 -1.68 -27.23
N ALA A 55 5.07 -1.98 -28.52
CA ALA A 55 4.80 -3.34 -29.02
C ALA A 55 5.85 -4.36 -28.54
N ASP A 56 7.13 -4.01 -28.63
CA ASP A 56 8.25 -4.84 -28.14
C ASP A 56 8.17 -5.10 -26.63
N MET A 57 7.77 -4.11 -25.85
CA MET A 57 7.62 -4.23 -24.41
C MET A 57 6.38 -5.05 -24.02
N ILE A 58 5.29 -4.98 -24.80
CA ILE A 58 4.14 -5.87 -24.69
C ILE A 58 4.58 -7.32 -24.94
N ASP A 59 5.35 -7.58 -25.99
CA ASP A 59 5.87 -8.93 -26.28
C ASP A 59 6.73 -9.46 -25.13
N ASN A 60 7.59 -8.61 -24.56
CA ASN A 60 8.41 -8.98 -23.39
C ASN A 60 7.56 -9.23 -22.14
N ALA A 61 6.50 -8.45 -21.92
CA ALA A 61 5.54 -8.69 -20.85
C ALA A 61 4.77 -10.01 -21.04
N GLN A 62 4.40 -10.39 -22.26
CA GLN A 62 3.80 -11.69 -22.55
C GLN A 62 4.77 -12.86 -22.30
N LYS A 63 6.04 -12.72 -22.69
CA LYS A 63 7.09 -13.70 -22.34
C LYS A 63 7.25 -13.84 -20.83
N TRP A 64 7.21 -12.72 -20.09
CA TRP A 64 7.27 -12.72 -18.64
C TRP A 64 6.06 -13.42 -18.01
N LEU A 65 4.83 -13.14 -18.46
CA LEU A 65 3.63 -13.87 -18.01
C LEU A 65 3.72 -15.36 -18.31
N THR A 66 4.27 -15.74 -19.46
CA THR A 66 4.49 -17.15 -19.83
C THR A 66 5.46 -17.84 -18.87
N ARG A 67 6.56 -17.18 -18.51
CA ARG A 67 7.50 -17.67 -17.48
C ARG A 67 6.82 -17.80 -16.12
N CYS A 68 6.05 -16.80 -15.70
CA CYS A 68 5.28 -16.88 -14.46
C CYS A 68 4.24 -18.01 -14.50
N ALA A 69 3.60 -18.28 -15.63
CA ALA A 69 2.67 -19.40 -15.75
C ALA A 69 3.38 -20.76 -15.61
N ALA A 70 4.56 -20.92 -16.22
CA ALA A 70 5.33 -22.17 -16.22
C ALA A 70 6.10 -22.44 -14.90
N GLY A 71 6.40 -21.40 -14.13
CA GLY A 71 7.26 -21.46 -12.96
C GLY A 71 8.69 -21.01 -13.26
N ILE A 72 9.37 -20.53 -12.22
CA ILE A 72 10.72 -19.95 -12.30
C ILE A 72 11.59 -20.53 -11.19
N PRO A 73 12.69 -21.23 -11.50
CA PRO A 73 13.60 -21.75 -10.48
C PRO A 73 14.32 -20.61 -9.75
N ALA A 74 14.75 -20.87 -8.51
CA ALA A 74 15.62 -19.94 -7.79
C ALA A 74 17.01 -19.88 -8.44
N LEU A 75 17.62 -18.69 -8.44
CA LEU A 75 19.01 -18.55 -8.86
C LEU A 75 19.97 -19.09 -7.78
N GLY A 76 20.59 -20.23 -8.06
CA GLY A 76 21.48 -20.92 -7.14
C GLY A 76 20.74 -21.82 -6.14
N PRO A 77 21.36 -22.19 -5.00
CA PRO A 77 20.69 -23.02 -4.01
C PRO A 77 19.48 -22.29 -3.42
N ALA A 78 18.36 -22.99 -3.33
CA ALA A 78 17.15 -22.46 -2.72
C ALA A 78 17.43 -22.13 -1.24
N THR A 79 16.99 -20.95 -0.82
CA THR A 79 17.02 -20.53 0.58
C THR A 79 15.65 -19.99 0.98
N SER A 80 15.41 -19.75 2.26
CA SER A 80 14.17 -19.13 2.73
C SER A 80 13.92 -17.74 2.10
N LEU A 81 14.97 -17.02 1.73
CA LEU A 81 14.90 -15.77 0.97
C LEU A 81 14.61 -15.97 -0.51
N ARG A 82 15.29 -16.96 -1.12
CA ARG A 82 15.27 -17.26 -2.55
C ARG A 82 14.59 -18.60 -2.79
N ARG A 83 13.26 -18.57 -2.71
CA ARG A 83 12.41 -19.73 -3.02
C ARG A 83 12.11 -19.77 -4.52
N PRO A 84 12.10 -20.94 -5.16
CA PRO A 84 11.58 -21.07 -6.52
C PRO A 84 10.11 -20.60 -6.56
N PHE A 85 9.66 -20.15 -7.72
CA PHE A 85 8.26 -19.83 -7.97
C PHE A 85 7.64 -21.01 -8.73
N PRO A 86 6.71 -21.78 -8.14
CA PRO A 86 6.16 -23.00 -8.76
C PRO A 86 5.39 -22.74 -10.06
N GLY A 87 4.86 -21.53 -10.24
CA GLY A 87 4.04 -21.14 -11.37
C GLY A 87 2.70 -20.57 -10.92
N PHE A 88 2.14 -19.64 -11.69
CA PHE A 88 0.93 -18.91 -11.30
C PHE A 88 -0.26 -19.85 -11.11
N SER A 89 -0.44 -20.81 -12.02
CA SER A 89 -1.54 -21.79 -11.94
C SER A 89 -1.40 -22.74 -10.75
N GLU A 90 -0.17 -23.11 -10.39
CA GLU A 90 0.07 -23.97 -9.24
C GLU A 90 -0.18 -23.25 -7.93
N VAL A 91 0.37 -22.04 -7.79
CA VAL A 91 0.25 -21.25 -6.56
C VAL A 91 -1.17 -20.73 -6.39
N PHE A 92 -1.74 -20.10 -7.42
CA PHE A 92 -3.00 -19.39 -7.34
C PHE A 92 -4.17 -20.16 -7.91
N ARG A 93 -4.02 -21.40 -8.41
CA ARG A 93 -5.15 -22.19 -8.95
C ARG A 93 -6.01 -21.43 -9.95
N LYS A 94 -5.39 -20.56 -10.75
CA LYS A 94 -6.01 -19.79 -11.85
C LYS A 94 -5.10 -19.75 -13.04
N LYS A 95 -5.67 -19.74 -14.24
CA LYS A 95 -4.90 -19.53 -15.48
C LYS A 95 -4.72 -18.05 -15.76
N LEU A 96 -3.58 -17.69 -16.34
CA LEU A 96 -3.37 -16.36 -16.91
C LEU A 96 -3.83 -16.37 -18.36
N ILE A 97 -4.74 -15.46 -18.71
CA ILE A 97 -5.22 -15.25 -20.08
C ILE A 97 -4.72 -13.88 -20.54
N TYR A 98 -3.86 -13.87 -21.54
CA TYR A 98 -3.33 -12.67 -22.18
C TYR A 98 -3.33 -12.92 -23.68
N SER A 99 -4.00 -12.06 -24.45
CA SER A 99 -4.11 -12.18 -25.90
C SER A 99 -3.93 -10.82 -26.55
N ALA A 100 -3.64 -10.80 -27.84
CA ALA A 100 -3.50 -9.55 -28.60
C ALA A 100 -4.76 -8.66 -28.48
N HIS A 101 -5.94 -9.28 -28.39
CA HIS A 101 -7.19 -8.53 -28.21
C HIS A 101 -7.22 -7.77 -26.88
N LEU A 102 -6.65 -8.31 -25.79
CA LEU A 102 -6.59 -7.66 -24.48
C LEU A 102 -5.52 -6.55 -24.39
N SER A 103 -4.74 -6.34 -25.44
CA SER A 103 -3.62 -5.40 -25.46
C SER A 103 -3.87 -4.21 -26.37
N ILE A 104 -3.29 -3.06 -26.01
CA ILE A 104 -3.24 -1.84 -26.82
C ILE A 104 -1.76 -1.49 -27.01
N ALA A 105 -1.22 -1.78 -28.19
CA ALA A 105 0.08 -1.27 -28.59
C ALA A 105 -0.01 0.24 -28.84
N LEU A 106 0.89 1.00 -28.22
CA LEU A 106 1.03 2.44 -28.44
C LEU A 106 1.96 2.64 -29.64
N THR A 107 1.47 2.35 -30.84
CA THR A 107 2.20 2.51 -32.10
C THR A 107 1.35 3.25 -33.12
N ASP A 108 1.96 4.11 -33.92
CA ASP A 108 1.34 4.76 -35.07
C ASP A 108 2.09 4.37 -36.36
N VAL A 109 1.45 4.51 -37.52
CA VAL A 109 2.07 4.15 -38.80
C VAL A 109 3.16 5.16 -39.14
N GLY A 110 4.42 4.76 -38.94
CA GLY A 110 5.60 5.57 -39.31
C GLY A 110 6.06 6.57 -38.25
N ASP A 111 5.44 6.57 -37.06
CA ASP A 111 5.80 7.45 -35.94
C ASP A 111 5.58 6.74 -34.59
N ASP A 112 6.46 6.94 -33.62
CA ASP A 112 6.32 6.39 -32.27
C ASP A 112 5.63 7.44 -31.37
N PRO A 113 4.37 7.21 -30.96
CA PRO A 113 3.62 8.20 -30.19
C PRO A 113 4.24 8.50 -28.83
N ILE A 114 5.01 7.56 -28.25
CA ILE A 114 5.74 7.79 -27.01
C ILE A 114 6.93 8.69 -27.27
N GLU A 115 7.76 8.42 -28.27
CA GLU A 115 8.92 9.28 -28.58
C GLU A 115 8.46 10.70 -28.96
N ARG A 116 7.42 10.83 -29.78
CA ARG A 116 6.80 12.14 -30.07
C ARG A 116 6.35 12.88 -28.81
N ALA A 117 5.72 12.18 -27.87
CA ALA A 117 5.33 12.77 -26.58
C ALA A 117 6.56 13.17 -25.73
N LEU A 118 7.71 12.51 -25.91
CA LEU A 118 8.95 12.78 -25.20
C LEU A 118 9.84 13.87 -25.84
N GLU A 119 9.59 14.24 -27.10
CA GLU A 119 10.31 15.30 -27.85
C GLU A 119 9.94 16.72 -27.40
N GLY A 120 8.80 16.91 -26.73
CA GLY A 120 8.36 18.23 -26.26
C GLY A 120 9.41 18.93 -25.39
N THR A 121 9.61 20.23 -25.59
CA THR A 121 10.61 21.00 -24.81
C THR A 121 10.15 21.26 -23.38
N ASP A 122 8.84 21.40 -23.15
CA ASP A 122 8.26 21.62 -21.83
C ASP A 122 8.04 20.30 -21.08
N ALA A 123 8.69 20.14 -19.93
CA ALA A 123 8.64 18.91 -19.15
C ALA A 123 7.22 18.57 -18.65
N PHE A 124 6.40 19.57 -18.33
CA PHE A 124 5.04 19.37 -17.86
C PHE A 124 4.12 18.91 -18.99
N MET A 125 4.24 19.51 -20.17
CA MET A 125 3.49 19.11 -21.36
C MET A 125 3.87 17.70 -21.80
N ARG A 126 5.16 17.33 -21.75
CA ARG A 126 5.59 15.94 -21.99
C ARG A 126 4.96 14.96 -21.02
N PHE A 127 5.05 15.25 -19.72
CA PHE A 127 4.45 14.42 -18.67
C PHE A 127 2.94 14.23 -18.92
N GLN A 128 2.23 15.33 -19.20
CA GLN A 128 0.79 15.29 -19.44
C GLN A 128 0.44 14.50 -20.72
N SER A 129 1.21 14.68 -21.79
CA SER A 129 1.03 13.94 -23.05
C SER A 129 1.20 12.43 -22.85
N ILE A 130 2.20 12.02 -22.05
CA ILE A 130 2.37 10.61 -21.68
C ILE A 130 1.17 10.11 -20.87
N VAL A 131 0.73 10.84 -19.84
CA VAL A 131 -0.44 10.45 -19.04
C VAL A 131 -1.68 10.26 -19.92
N ASP A 132 -1.95 11.20 -20.82
CA ASP A 132 -3.14 11.17 -21.68
C ASP A 132 -3.05 10.07 -22.75
N LEU A 133 -1.86 9.76 -23.25
CA LEU A 133 -1.63 8.65 -24.18
C LEU A 133 -1.98 7.29 -23.53
N TYR A 134 -1.50 7.04 -22.31
CA TYR A 134 -1.84 5.81 -21.58
C TYR A 134 -3.29 5.79 -21.11
N ASP A 135 -3.86 6.93 -20.71
CA ASP A 135 -5.28 7.05 -20.35
C ASP A 135 -6.17 6.68 -21.55
N ALA A 136 -5.87 7.17 -22.75
CA ALA A 136 -6.60 6.78 -23.96
C ALA A 136 -6.60 5.26 -24.18
N GLY A 137 -5.48 4.59 -23.92
CA GLY A 137 -5.40 3.12 -23.94
C GLY A 137 -6.27 2.47 -22.86
N LEU A 138 -6.28 3.01 -21.65
CA LEU A 138 -7.10 2.52 -20.53
C LEU A 138 -8.59 2.67 -20.83
N GLN A 139 -9.04 3.83 -21.33
CA GLN A 139 -10.43 4.07 -21.70
C GLN A 139 -10.90 3.11 -22.80
N ARG A 140 -10.03 2.81 -23.79
CA ARG A 140 -10.33 1.83 -24.84
C ARG A 140 -10.50 0.42 -24.31
N LEU A 141 -9.76 0.01 -23.28
CA LEU A 141 -9.94 -1.29 -22.63
C LEU A 141 -11.15 -1.30 -21.69
N ALA A 142 -11.41 -0.20 -21.00
CA ALA A 142 -12.50 -0.05 -20.03
C ALA A 142 -13.87 -0.05 -20.71
N GLY A 143 -13.97 0.61 -21.87
CA GLY A 143 -15.21 0.73 -22.64
C GLY A 143 -15.61 -0.52 -23.43
N ARG A 144 -14.97 -1.67 -23.20
CA ARG A 144 -15.33 -2.93 -23.86
C ARG A 144 -16.35 -3.70 -23.04
N ASP A 145 -17.44 -4.09 -23.68
CA ASP A 145 -18.45 -4.96 -23.07
C ASP A 145 -18.00 -6.42 -22.99
N VAL A 146 -17.24 -6.87 -23.99
CA VAL A 146 -16.70 -8.24 -24.09
C VAL A 146 -15.17 -8.19 -24.01
N ASN A 147 -14.56 -9.13 -23.29
CA ASN A 147 -13.11 -9.20 -23.09
C ASN A 147 -12.52 -7.96 -22.39
N ARG A 148 -13.24 -7.39 -21.43
CA ARG A 148 -12.67 -6.42 -20.50
C ARG A 148 -11.65 -7.14 -19.60
N PRO A 149 -10.40 -6.68 -19.52
CA PRO A 149 -9.40 -7.31 -18.66
C PRO A 149 -9.74 -7.14 -17.18
N ASP A 150 -9.38 -8.13 -16.35
CA ASP A 150 -9.48 -8.05 -14.89
C ASP A 150 -8.43 -7.10 -14.30
N VAL A 151 -7.26 -7.01 -14.96
CA VAL A 151 -6.13 -6.15 -14.59
C VAL A 151 -5.32 -5.78 -15.84
N VAL A 152 -4.74 -4.57 -15.87
CA VAL A 152 -3.94 -4.10 -17.01
C VAL A 152 -2.49 -3.87 -16.61
N LEU A 153 -1.56 -4.45 -17.36
CA LEU A 153 -0.13 -4.14 -17.28
C LEU A 153 0.15 -2.86 -18.08
N VAL A 154 0.68 -1.84 -17.41
CA VAL A 154 1.11 -0.61 -18.06
C VAL A 154 2.62 -0.68 -18.23
N CYS A 155 3.06 -0.99 -19.45
CA CYS A 155 4.46 -1.20 -19.84
C CYS A 155 5.14 0.14 -20.11
N LEU A 156 5.94 0.62 -19.16
CA LEU A 156 6.62 1.91 -19.23
C LEU A 156 8.07 1.72 -19.69
N PRO A 157 8.45 2.17 -20.90
CA PRO A 157 9.84 2.06 -21.37
C PRO A 157 10.78 2.95 -20.55
N GLN A 158 12.08 2.64 -20.59
CA GLN A 158 13.08 3.37 -19.80
C GLN A 158 13.11 4.87 -20.17
N SER A 159 12.90 5.22 -21.45
CA SER A 159 12.84 6.61 -21.92
C SER A 159 11.75 7.43 -21.22
N VAL A 160 10.59 6.83 -20.95
CA VAL A 160 9.50 7.46 -20.18
C VAL A 160 9.87 7.59 -18.72
N LEU A 161 10.47 6.56 -18.11
CA LEU A 161 10.89 6.61 -16.70
C LEU A 161 11.96 7.67 -16.46
N ASP A 162 12.91 7.83 -17.38
CA ASP A 162 14.00 8.79 -17.24
C ASP A 162 13.52 10.24 -17.40
N LYS A 163 12.59 10.49 -18.33
CA LYS A 163 12.14 11.84 -18.67
C LYS A 163 10.86 12.30 -17.94
N CYS A 164 10.00 11.38 -17.55
CA CYS A 164 8.63 11.68 -17.11
C CYS A 164 8.23 11.03 -15.77
N ARG A 165 9.13 10.38 -15.02
CA ARG A 165 8.77 9.78 -13.72
C ARG A 165 8.18 10.79 -12.74
N THR A 166 8.79 11.96 -12.64
CA THR A 166 8.26 13.09 -11.87
C THR A 166 8.43 14.38 -12.65
N VAL A 167 7.49 15.31 -12.48
CA VAL A 167 7.61 16.66 -13.03
C VAL A 167 7.25 17.71 -11.98
N GLU A 168 7.88 18.88 -12.04
CA GLU A 168 7.45 19.99 -11.19
C GLU A 168 6.02 20.42 -11.52
N ARG A 169 5.23 20.64 -10.49
CA ARG A 169 3.91 21.24 -10.60
C ARG A 169 4.05 22.72 -10.95
N GLN A 170 3.08 23.25 -11.68
CA GLN A 170 2.84 24.68 -11.73
C GLN A 170 2.33 25.14 -10.35
N ASN A 171 3.30 25.49 -9.49
CA ASN A 171 3.10 25.83 -8.09
C ASN A 171 2.79 27.31 -7.90
N THR A 172 1.81 27.61 -7.04
CA THR A 172 1.52 28.93 -6.49
C THR A 172 2.54 29.31 -5.41
N ASP A 173 2.64 30.60 -5.07
CA ASP A 173 3.56 31.05 -4.02
C ASP A 173 3.22 30.44 -2.64
N VAL A 174 1.94 30.20 -2.37
CA VAL A 174 1.46 29.52 -1.16
C VAL A 174 2.02 28.10 -1.05
N GLU A 175 2.02 27.34 -2.15
CA GLU A 175 2.55 25.97 -2.20
C GLU A 175 4.07 25.93 -1.97
N ARG A 176 4.80 26.90 -2.55
CA ARG A 176 6.25 27.04 -2.33
C ARG A 176 6.58 27.36 -0.88
N GLU A 177 5.86 28.30 -0.28
CA GLU A 177 6.06 28.66 1.13
C GLU A 177 5.73 27.49 2.07
N ARG A 178 4.73 26.68 1.77
CA ARG A 178 4.43 25.46 2.55
C ARG A 178 5.49 24.39 2.40
N ALA A 179 5.95 24.12 1.18
CA ALA A 179 7.04 23.17 0.98
C ALA A 179 8.31 23.59 1.75
N LYS A 180 8.59 24.90 1.80
CA LYS A 180 9.66 25.46 2.65
C LYS A 180 9.36 25.26 4.14
N ALA A 181 8.13 25.49 4.58
CA ALA A 181 7.73 25.27 5.98
C ALA A 181 7.88 23.79 6.40
N ILE A 182 7.47 22.84 5.56
CA ILE A 182 7.64 21.40 5.79
C ILE A 182 9.13 21.06 5.90
N ARG A 183 9.96 21.55 4.96
CA ARG A 183 11.41 21.36 5.02
C ARG A 183 12.02 21.96 6.30
N LYS A 184 11.60 23.17 6.70
CA LYS A 184 12.10 23.86 7.91
C LYS A 184 11.69 23.14 9.19
N ALA A 185 10.42 22.73 9.30
CA ALA A 185 9.92 21.98 10.45
C ALA A 185 10.70 20.67 10.64
N ARG A 186 11.00 19.98 9.54
CA ARG A 186 11.79 18.74 9.53
C ARG A 186 13.26 18.95 9.85
N ALA A 187 13.89 20.00 9.30
CA ALA A 187 15.29 20.32 9.58
C ALA A 187 15.56 20.68 11.05
N SER A 188 14.54 21.10 11.80
CA SER A 188 14.66 21.47 13.22
C SER A 188 14.60 20.27 14.18
N ARG A 189 14.36 19.05 13.70
CA ARG A 189 14.17 17.84 14.53
C ARG A 189 15.18 16.75 14.12
N GLN A 190 15.62 15.92 15.09
CA GLN A 190 16.67 14.90 14.90
C GLN A 190 16.49 14.07 13.62
N THR A 191 17.58 13.94 12.84
CA THR A 191 17.62 13.36 11.48
C THR A 191 17.04 11.96 11.37
N ASP A 192 17.33 11.06 12.32
CA ASP A 192 17.00 9.64 12.17
C ASP A 192 15.52 9.30 12.44
N PHE A 193 14.75 10.19 13.07
CA PHE A 193 13.33 9.95 13.40
C PHE A 193 12.41 10.10 12.19
N PHE A 194 12.72 11.04 11.29
CA PHE A 194 11.84 11.42 10.19
C PHE A 194 11.99 10.56 8.94
N ASP A 195 13.15 9.92 8.75
CA ASP A 195 13.38 9.02 7.62
C ASP A 195 12.36 7.86 7.57
N LEU A 196 11.94 7.35 8.72
CA LEU A 196 10.89 6.31 8.78
C LEU A 196 9.49 6.86 8.49
N LEU A 197 9.17 8.07 8.94
CA LEU A 197 7.87 8.68 8.68
C LEU A 197 7.71 9.10 7.21
N ASP A 198 8.80 9.43 6.52
CA ASP A 198 8.79 9.75 5.09
C ASP A 198 8.32 8.59 4.20
N GLU A 199 8.30 7.36 4.72
CA GLU A 199 7.71 6.21 4.05
C GLU A 199 6.16 6.27 4.02
N VAL A 200 5.51 6.92 5.00
CA VAL A 200 4.05 6.88 5.20
C VAL A 200 3.36 8.25 5.25
N GLU A 201 4.08 9.32 5.58
CA GLU A 201 3.57 10.69 5.64
C GLU A 201 3.95 11.51 4.40
N GLU A 202 3.16 12.53 4.05
CA GLU A 202 3.48 13.46 2.97
C GLU A 202 4.76 14.25 3.25
N ASN A 203 5.58 14.41 2.22
CA ASN A 203 6.77 15.23 2.22
C ASN A 203 6.67 16.40 1.25
N ALA A 204 7.64 17.33 1.32
CA ALA A 204 7.63 18.53 0.50
C ALA A 204 7.60 18.25 -1.02
N ASP A 205 8.15 17.12 -1.45
CA ASP A 205 8.16 16.76 -2.86
C ASP A 205 6.77 16.33 -3.36
N ASP A 206 5.93 15.75 -2.49
CA ASP A 206 4.53 15.41 -2.82
C ASP A 206 3.69 16.67 -3.15
N PHE A 207 4.06 17.83 -2.61
CA PHE A 207 3.44 19.13 -2.93
C PHE A 207 3.99 19.75 -4.20
N LEU A 208 5.29 19.59 -4.45
CA LEU A 208 5.98 20.32 -5.50
C LEU A 208 5.99 19.57 -6.83
N LYS A 209 5.79 18.26 -6.81
CA LYS A 209 5.96 17.38 -7.97
C LYS A 209 4.70 16.57 -8.24
N ARG A 210 4.48 16.24 -9.50
CA ARG A 210 3.57 15.17 -9.92
C ARG A 210 4.38 13.91 -10.11
N ASP A 211 3.75 12.78 -9.85
CA ASP A 211 4.34 11.45 -10.02
C ASP A 211 3.52 10.67 -11.06
N LEU A 212 4.22 10.09 -12.04
CA LEU A 212 3.57 9.40 -13.17
C LEU A 212 2.75 8.20 -12.70
N ARG A 213 3.20 7.47 -11.68
CA ARG A 213 2.46 6.34 -11.13
C ARG A 213 1.15 6.81 -10.50
N HIS A 214 1.17 7.89 -9.72
CA HIS A 214 -0.05 8.43 -9.11
C HIS A 214 -1.04 8.90 -10.18
N ALA A 215 -0.57 9.63 -11.20
CA ALA A 215 -1.41 10.11 -12.29
C ALA A 215 -2.07 8.95 -13.06
N LEU A 216 -1.28 7.94 -13.47
CA LEU A 216 -1.81 6.78 -14.19
C LEU A 216 -2.79 5.96 -13.34
N LYS A 217 -2.51 5.79 -12.04
CA LYS A 217 -3.43 5.10 -11.13
C LYS A 217 -4.72 5.87 -10.90
N ALA A 218 -4.70 7.20 -10.89
CA ALA A 218 -5.90 8.02 -10.80
C ALA A 218 -6.78 7.87 -12.06
N ARG A 219 -6.17 7.89 -13.25
CA ARG A 219 -6.87 7.60 -14.53
C ARG A 219 -7.49 6.20 -14.54
N ALA A 220 -6.71 5.21 -14.12
CA ALA A 220 -7.15 3.83 -14.00
C ALA A 220 -8.31 3.64 -13.00
N LEU A 221 -8.27 4.34 -11.86
CA LEU A 221 -9.36 4.38 -10.88
C LEU A 221 -10.64 4.96 -11.49
N ALA A 222 -10.55 6.07 -12.23
CA ALA A 222 -11.69 6.65 -12.94
C ALA A 222 -12.28 5.69 -13.99
N ALA A 223 -11.42 4.96 -14.69
CA ALA A 223 -11.81 3.92 -15.65
C ALA A 223 -12.30 2.61 -14.99
N ARG A 224 -12.26 2.52 -13.65
CA ARG A 224 -12.55 1.30 -12.88
C ARG A 224 -11.76 0.08 -13.36
N LEU A 225 -10.51 0.28 -13.82
CA LEU A 225 -9.60 -0.79 -14.23
C LEU A 225 -8.34 -0.82 -13.34
N PRO A 226 -8.10 -1.87 -12.55
CA PRO A 226 -6.85 -1.99 -11.79
C PRO A 226 -5.64 -2.08 -12.72
N ILE A 227 -4.57 -1.34 -12.41
CA ILE A 227 -3.32 -1.37 -13.18
C ILE A 227 -2.12 -1.87 -12.37
N GLN A 228 -1.21 -2.55 -13.05
CA GLN A 228 0.11 -2.90 -12.54
C GLN A 228 1.16 -2.28 -13.47
N LEU A 229 1.99 -1.37 -12.94
CA LEU A 229 3.08 -0.80 -13.72
C LEU A 229 4.19 -1.83 -13.93
N VAL A 230 4.68 -1.92 -15.17
CA VAL A 230 5.73 -2.82 -15.61
C VAL A 230 6.88 -1.99 -16.16
N THR A 231 8.09 -2.24 -15.68
CA THR A 231 9.32 -1.58 -16.13
C THR A 231 10.27 -2.61 -16.74
N PRO A 232 11.27 -2.20 -17.54
CA PRO A 232 12.24 -3.15 -18.13
C PRO A 232 12.91 -4.02 -17.06
N ARG A 233 13.21 -3.46 -15.89
CA ARG A 233 13.82 -4.19 -14.75
C ARG A 233 12.99 -5.37 -14.24
N LEU A 234 11.66 -5.37 -14.42
CA LEU A 234 10.83 -6.52 -14.08
C LEU A 234 11.00 -7.65 -15.09
N LEU A 235 11.03 -7.28 -16.37
CA LEU A 235 11.00 -8.18 -17.52
C LEU A 235 12.37 -8.80 -17.83
N GLU A 236 13.44 -8.03 -17.58
CA GLU A 236 14.81 -8.37 -17.96
C GLU A 236 15.62 -8.96 -16.80
N ASP A 237 16.34 -10.04 -17.10
CA ASP A 237 17.30 -10.63 -16.20
C ASP A 237 18.65 -9.93 -16.34
N GLY A 238 19.26 -9.54 -15.22
CA GLY A 238 20.53 -8.85 -15.22
C GLY A 238 21.21 -8.89 -13.86
N PRO A 239 22.52 -8.57 -13.79
CA PRO A 239 23.30 -8.68 -12.55
C PRO A 239 22.84 -7.74 -11.42
N LYS A 240 22.11 -6.68 -11.76
CA LYS A 240 21.51 -5.71 -10.81
C LYS A 240 20.03 -5.98 -10.54
N SER A 241 19.42 -6.96 -11.23
CA SER A 241 18.03 -7.34 -11.02
C SER A 241 17.91 -8.24 -9.80
N GLU A 242 16.81 -8.10 -9.07
CA GLU A 242 16.44 -9.08 -8.05
C GLU A 242 16.26 -10.45 -8.71
N ASP A 243 16.50 -11.53 -7.97
CA ASP A 243 16.30 -12.91 -8.44
C ASP A 243 14.94 -13.08 -9.15
N PRO A 244 14.88 -13.72 -10.34
CA PRO A 244 13.65 -13.79 -11.13
C PRO A 244 12.49 -14.48 -10.43
N ALA A 245 12.74 -15.52 -9.63
CA ALA A 245 11.69 -16.18 -8.86
C ALA A 245 11.12 -15.26 -7.77
N THR A 246 11.97 -14.46 -7.13
CA THR A 246 11.55 -13.44 -6.16
C THR A 246 10.69 -12.36 -6.83
N ARG A 247 11.10 -11.87 -8.01
CA ARG A 247 10.27 -10.94 -8.81
C ARG A 247 8.92 -11.55 -9.16
N ALA A 248 8.88 -12.82 -9.57
CA ALA A 248 7.65 -13.52 -9.92
C ALA A 248 6.71 -13.72 -8.73
N TRP A 249 7.23 -14.04 -7.54
CA TRP A 249 6.44 -14.09 -6.31
C TRP A 249 5.76 -12.74 -6.03
N ASN A 250 6.53 -11.66 -6.03
CA ASN A 250 6.01 -10.32 -5.71
C ASN A 250 5.02 -9.82 -6.77
N PHE A 251 5.37 -9.99 -8.05
CA PHE A 251 4.51 -9.62 -9.18
C PHE A 251 3.19 -10.40 -9.17
N SER A 252 3.25 -11.72 -8.97
CA SER A 252 2.07 -12.59 -9.07
C SER A 252 1.08 -12.36 -7.92
N VAL A 253 1.56 -12.16 -6.69
CA VAL A 253 0.69 -11.79 -5.55
C VAL A 253 -0.03 -10.47 -5.83
N GLY A 254 0.71 -9.43 -6.26
CA GLY A 254 0.12 -8.13 -6.56
C GLY A 254 -0.88 -8.18 -7.73
N LEU A 255 -0.57 -8.93 -8.78
CA LEU A 255 -1.46 -9.16 -9.92
C LEU A 255 -2.74 -9.90 -9.50
N TYR A 256 -2.60 -10.96 -8.70
CA TYR A 256 -3.70 -11.77 -8.22
C TYR A 256 -4.69 -10.96 -7.39
N TYR A 257 -4.18 -10.15 -6.47
CA TYR A 257 -5.02 -9.27 -5.65
C TYR A 257 -5.74 -8.20 -6.50
N LYS A 258 -5.03 -7.58 -7.44
CA LYS A 258 -5.61 -6.59 -8.37
C LYS A 258 -6.75 -7.16 -9.21
N ALA A 259 -6.63 -8.44 -9.60
CA ALA A 259 -7.68 -9.17 -10.31
C ALA A 259 -8.86 -9.59 -9.40
N GLY A 260 -8.87 -9.20 -8.12
CA GLY A 260 -9.94 -9.50 -7.16
C GLY A 260 -9.75 -10.79 -6.37
N GLY A 261 -8.59 -11.44 -6.46
CA GLY A 261 -8.28 -12.61 -5.64
C GLY A 261 -7.87 -12.24 -4.22
N VAL A 262 -8.11 -13.13 -3.25
CA VAL A 262 -7.68 -12.97 -1.85
C VAL A 262 -6.59 -14.01 -1.55
N PRO A 263 -5.31 -13.62 -1.52
CA PRO A 263 -4.23 -14.58 -1.44
C PRO A 263 -4.10 -15.20 -0.03
N TRP A 264 -4.24 -14.41 1.04
CA TRP A 264 -4.27 -14.91 2.42
C TRP A 264 -5.02 -13.95 3.34
N ARG A 265 -5.41 -14.40 4.53
CA ARG A 265 -5.98 -13.57 5.60
C ARG A 265 -5.23 -13.72 6.91
N LEU A 266 -5.43 -12.79 7.83
CA LEU A 266 -5.11 -13.01 9.25
C LEU A 266 -6.27 -13.75 9.91
N ASN A 267 -5.95 -14.51 10.95
CA ASN A 267 -6.95 -15.04 11.88
C ASN A 267 -6.64 -14.54 13.29
N PRO A 268 -6.84 -13.24 13.56
CA PRO A 268 -6.59 -12.70 14.89
C PRO A 268 -7.59 -13.34 15.87
N PRO A 269 -7.17 -13.67 17.09
CA PRO A 269 -8.10 -14.11 18.12
C PRO A 269 -9.03 -12.94 18.48
N GLY A 270 -10.33 -13.21 18.58
CA GLY A 270 -11.32 -12.23 19.02
C GLY A 270 -12.44 -11.96 18.01
N PRO A 271 -13.22 -10.89 18.24
CA PRO A 271 -14.33 -10.55 17.37
C PRO A 271 -13.85 -9.95 16.05
N GLU A 272 -14.75 -9.95 15.07
CA GLU A 272 -14.51 -9.31 13.77
C GLU A 272 -14.14 -7.85 13.93
N THR A 273 -13.00 -7.49 13.37
CA THR A 273 -12.36 -6.19 13.59
C THR A 273 -12.23 -5.42 12.28
N CYS A 274 -12.58 -4.14 12.31
CA CYS A 274 -12.21 -3.17 11.29
C CYS A 274 -11.00 -2.36 11.78
N PHE A 275 -9.85 -2.56 11.14
CA PHE A 275 -8.65 -1.77 11.40
C PHE A 275 -8.60 -0.59 10.45
N VAL A 276 -8.49 0.63 10.95
CA VAL A 276 -8.45 1.86 10.16
C VAL A 276 -7.11 2.54 10.38
N GLY A 277 -6.46 3.04 9.34
CA GLY A 277 -5.36 3.99 9.46
C GLY A 277 -5.80 5.35 8.97
N ILE A 278 -5.50 6.39 9.75
CA ILE A 278 -5.77 7.78 9.39
C ILE A 278 -4.47 8.49 9.09
N SER A 279 -4.39 9.08 7.92
CA SER A 279 -3.33 9.99 7.50
C SER A 279 -3.91 11.29 6.99
N PHE A 280 -3.07 12.31 6.86
CA PHE A 280 -3.47 13.63 6.37
C PHE A 280 -2.77 13.91 5.06
N HIS A 281 -3.55 14.35 4.08
CA HIS A 281 -3.11 14.60 2.73
C HIS A 281 -3.58 15.95 2.23
N HIS A 282 -2.76 16.59 1.40
CA HIS A 282 -3.10 17.85 0.78
C HIS A 282 -3.42 17.66 -0.69
N TYR A 283 -4.49 18.31 -1.14
CA TYR A 283 -4.88 18.29 -2.55
C TYR A 283 -5.28 19.67 -3.04
N ARG A 284 -5.25 19.83 -4.37
CA ARG A 284 -5.62 21.08 -5.04
C ARG A 284 -7.08 21.08 -5.42
N THR A 285 -7.76 22.18 -5.11
CA THR A 285 -9.08 22.46 -5.64
C THR A 285 -9.01 22.99 -7.07
N LYS A 286 -10.15 22.99 -7.78
CA LYS A 286 -10.30 23.59 -9.11
C LYS A 286 -9.95 25.09 -9.10
N GLN A 287 -10.15 25.75 -7.97
CA GLN A 287 -9.79 27.16 -7.74
C GLN A 287 -8.31 27.34 -7.33
N ARG A 288 -7.49 26.28 -7.39
CA ARG A 288 -6.07 26.26 -6.98
C ARG A 288 -5.82 26.61 -5.51
N HIS A 289 -6.83 26.46 -4.65
CA HIS A 289 -6.62 26.50 -3.20
C HIS A 289 -6.12 25.13 -2.73
N VAL A 290 -5.20 25.13 -1.76
CA VAL A 290 -4.70 23.89 -1.16
C VAL A 290 -5.57 23.56 0.04
N VAL A 291 -6.17 22.38 -0.01
CA VAL A 291 -7.05 21.85 1.03
C VAL A 291 -6.34 20.68 1.70
N GLN A 292 -6.46 20.57 3.02
CA GLN A 292 -6.01 19.42 3.78
C GLN A 292 -7.22 18.53 4.05
N SER A 293 -7.08 17.23 3.82
CA SER A 293 -8.10 16.22 4.12
C SER A 293 -7.48 15.04 4.85
N SER A 294 -8.25 14.43 5.73
CA SER A 294 -7.92 13.09 6.19
C SER A 294 -8.17 12.07 5.09
N LEU A 295 -7.40 10.99 5.18
CA LEU A 295 -7.60 9.76 4.44
C LEU A 295 -7.79 8.65 5.47
N ALA A 296 -8.89 7.91 5.37
CA ALA A 296 -9.07 6.69 6.13
C ALA A 296 -8.86 5.47 5.23
N GLN A 297 -7.99 4.58 5.67
CA GLN A 297 -7.67 3.32 5.03
C GLN A 297 -8.07 2.20 5.96
N ALA A 298 -9.15 1.50 5.64
CA ALA A 298 -9.68 0.44 6.46
C ALA A 298 -9.31 -0.94 5.91
N PHE A 299 -9.16 -1.88 6.82
CA PHE A 299 -8.88 -3.28 6.56
C PHE A 299 -9.70 -4.14 7.52
N SER A 300 -10.57 -4.99 6.98
CA SER A 300 -11.35 -5.95 7.75
C SER A 300 -10.51 -7.18 8.09
N SER A 301 -10.74 -7.78 9.26
CA SER A 301 -10.23 -9.13 9.57
C SER A 301 -10.68 -10.17 8.52
N GLU A 302 -11.82 -9.92 7.88
CA GLU A 302 -12.31 -10.64 6.71
C GLU A 302 -11.60 -10.25 5.41
N GLY A 303 -10.40 -9.68 5.46
CA GLY A 303 -9.58 -9.52 4.27
C GLY A 303 -10.19 -8.71 3.12
N GLU A 304 -10.95 -7.67 3.44
CA GLU A 304 -11.34 -6.64 2.48
C GLU A 304 -10.79 -5.30 2.97
N GLY A 305 -10.26 -4.51 2.04
CA GLY A 305 -9.69 -3.21 2.36
C GLY A 305 -10.22 -2.11 1.45
N PHE A 306 -10.40 -0.92 2.02
CA PHE A 306 -10.94 0.24 1.32
C PHE A 306 -10.31 1.55 1.79
N ALA A 307 -10.22 2.52 0.88
CA ALA A 307 -9.72 3.86 1.13
C ALA A 307 -10.83 4.88 0.88
N ILE A 308 -11.08 5.76 1.84
CA ILE A 308 -12.02 6.87 1.71
C ILE A 308 -11.33 8.20 2.06
N ARG A 309 -11.80 9.26 1.43
CA ARG A 309 -11.39 10.63 1.74
C ARG A 309 -12.34 11.25 2.76
N GLY A 310 -11.78 11.91 3.77
CA GLY A 310 -12.51 12.72 4.72
C GLY A 310 -12.89 14.09 4.17
N THR A 311 -13.51 14.91 5.01
CA THR A 311 -13.89 16.28 4.64
C THR A 311 -12.65 17.17 4.56
N GLY A 312 -12.44 17.77 3.39
CA GLY A 312 -11.36 18.72 3.16
C GLY A 312 -11.62 20.09 3.77
N VAL A 313 -10.63 20.65 4.48
CA VAL A 313 -10.66 22.02 5.01
C VAL A 313 -9.57 22.88 4.35
N PRO A 314 -9.85 24.18 4.07
CA PRO A 314 -8.83 25.10 3.59
C PRO A 314 -7.67 25.09 4.57
N ALA A 315 -6.47 24.79 4.07
CA ALA A 315 -5.32 24.77 4.95
C ALA A 315 -4.92 26.21 5.29
N GLU A 316 -4.82 26.54 6.57
CA GLU A 316 -4.48 27.88 7.04
C GLU A 316 -2.96 28.11 7.10
N ALA A 317 -2.53 29.38 7.07
CA ALA A 317 -1.12 29.74 7.11
C ALA A 317 -0.42 29.40 8.45
N ASP A 318 -1.19 29.27 9.54
CA ASP A 318 -0.70 28.89 10.88
C ASP A 318 -1.08 27.45 11.30
N GLN A 319 -1.81 26.72 10.45
CA GLN A 319 -2.04 25.26 10.58
C GLN A 319 -0.77 24.47 10.22
N ARG A 320 0.38 24.92 10.72
CA ARG A 320 1.72 24.53 10.27
C ARG A 320 2.00 23.03 10.37
N LEU A 321 1.22 22.29 11.17
CA LEU A 321 1.30 20.83 11.37
C LEU A 321 0.01 20.22 11.97
N ASN A 322 -1.19 20.79 11.75
CA ASN A 322 -2.39 20.23 12.38
C ASN A 322 -2.75 18.88 11.74
N VAL A 323 -2.24 17.82 12.36
CA VAL A 323 -2.48 16.40 12.09
C VAL A 323 -3.65 15.89 12.94
N HIS A 324 -4.63 16.77 13.18
CA HIS A 324 -5.78 16.50 14.02
C HIS A 324 -7.04 16.93 13.31
N LEU A 325 -8.09 16.13 13.47
CA LEU A 325 -9.43 16.46 13.01
C LEU A 325 -10.14 17.30 14.07
N SER A 326 -10.98 18.23 13.61
CA SER A 326 -12.02 18.77 14.49
C SER A 326 -12.99 17.66 14.92
N GLU A 327 -13.75 17.93 15.97
CA GLU A 327 -14.75 16.99 16.50
C GLU A 327 -15.76 16.57 15.42
N ASP A 328 -16.28 17.51 14.64
CA ASP A 328 -17.21 17.24 13.54
C ASP A 328 -16.56 16.42 12.42
N GLN A 329 -15.32 16.76 12.04
CA GLN A 329 -14.61 15.98 11.01
C GLN A 329 -14.30 14.55 11.47
N ALA A 330 -14.00 14.35 12.75
CA ALA A 330 -13.79 13.01 13.31
C ALA A 330 -15.09 12.21 13.36
N TYR A 331 -16.21 12.87 13.71
CA TYR A 331 -17.55 12.27 13.68
C TYR A 331 -17.92 11.84 12.25
N ASP A 332 -17.86 12.76 11.29
CA ASP A 332 -18.19 12.49 9.88
C ASP A 332 -17.33 11.38 9.29
N LEU A 333 -16.03 11.35 9.62
CA LEU A 333 -15.14 10.30 9.15
C LEU A 333 -15.52 8.94 9.76
N GLY A 334 -15.87 8.90 11.05
CA GLY A 334 -16.35 7.69 11.74
C GLY A 334 -17.59 7.10 11.08
N GLU A 335 -18.59 7.94 10.79
CA GLU A 335 -19.82 7.54 10.11
C GLU A 335 -19.55 6.96 8.71
N ARG A 336 -18.69 7.63 7.92
CA ARG A 336 -18.31 7.15 6.60
C ARG A 336 -17.59 5.80 6.65
N ILE A 337 -16.73 5.57 7.65
CA ILE A 337 -16.05 4.29 7.84
C ILE A 337 -17.06 3.17 8.10
N ILE A 338 -18.03 3.40 9.00
CA ILE A 338 -19.06 2.39 9.32
C ILE A 338 -19.92 2.11 8.09
N ALA A 339 -20.37 3.16 7.41
CA ALA A 339 -21.20 3.02 6.20
C ALA A 339 -20.49 2.21 5.12
N GLU A 340 -19.21 2.51 4.84
CA GLU A 340 -18.42 1.80 3.83
C GLU A 340 -18.13 0.35 4.25
N TYR A 341 -17.85 0.10 5.53
CA TYR A 341 -17.68 -1.27 6.06
C TYR A 341 -18.98 -2.07 5.94
N GLY A 342 -20.11 -1.47 6.30
CA GLY A 342 -21.44 -2.08 6.24
C GLY A 342 -21.88 -2.38 4.80
N ALA A 343 -21.61 -1.48 3.85
CA ALA A 343 -21.88 -1.69 2.43
C ALA A 343 -21.15 -2.92 1.85
N ARG A 344 -19.97 -3.25 2.38
CA ARG A 344 -19.13 -4.36 1.94
C ARG A 344 -19.45 -5.68 2.64
N THR A 345 -19.61 -5.62 3.95
CA THR A 345 -19.75 -6.82 4.78
C THR A 345 -21.21 -7.16 5.14
N GLY A 346 -22.15 -6.24 4.88
CA GLY A 346 -23.56 -6.36 5.23
C GLY A 346 -23.88 -6.15 6.72
N ARG A 347 -22.89 -5.81 7.55
CA ARG A 347 -23.05 -5.63 9.01
C ARG A 347 -22.05 -4.62 9.56
N SER A 348 -22.30 -4.13 10.77
CA SER A 348 -21.34 -3.31 11.51
C SER A 348 -20.24 -4.18 12.14
N PRO A 349 -19.01 -3.67 12.29
CA PRO A 349 -17.96 -4.40 12.97
C PRO A 349 -18.27 -4.51 14.46
N LEU A 350 -17.82 -5.59 15.11
CA LEU A 350 -17.90 -5.73 16.57
C LEU A 350 -16.77 -4.99 17.28
N ARG A 351 -15.68 -4.72 16.56
CA ARG A 351 -14.49 -4.05 17.05
C ARG A 351 -13.91 -3.13 15.98
N LEU A 352 -13.50 -1.92 16.37
CA LEU A 352 -12.88 -0.95 15.48
C LEU A 352 -11.62 -0.37 16.13
N VAL A 353 -10.50 -0.44 15.40
CA VAL A 353 -9.20 0.06 15.85
C VAL A 353 -8.69 1.12 14.89
N ILE A 354 -8.44 2.34 15.37
CA ILE A 354 -7.93 3.45 14.56
C ILE A 354 -6.44 3.66 14.83
N HIS A 355 -5.61 3.62 13.79
CA HIS A 355 -4.18 3.84 13.81
C HIS A 355 -3.83 5.25 13.31
N LYS A 356 -2.95 5.95 14.03
CA LYS A 356 -2.30 7.20 13.58
C LYS A 356 -0.80 7.17 13.87
N THR A 357 -0.03 7.96 13.12
CA THR A 357 1.37 8.29 13.41
C THR A 357 1.51 9.47 14.37
N SER A 358 0.44 10.24 14.58
CA SER A 358 0.32 11.32 15.55
C SER A 358 -0.64 10.98 16.69
N GLN A 359 -0.50 11.67 17.81
CA GLN A 359 -1.38 11.47 18.97
C GLN A 359 -2.82 11.87 18.63
N PHE A 360 -3.79 11.33 19.37
CA PHE A 360 -5.18 11.78 19.31
C PHE A 360 -5.39 12.93 20.29
N ASP A 361 -6.01 14.01 19.83
CA ASP A 361 -6.42 15.09 20.72
C ASP A 361 -7.83 14.86 21.30
N GLN A 362 -8.28 15.76 22.18
CA GLN A 362 -9.59 15.61 22.82
C GLN A 362 -10.77 15.82 21.85
N ALA A 363 -10.62 16.62 20.79
CA ALA A 363 -11.68 16.84 19.81
C ALA A 363 -11.88 15.58 18.95
N GLU A 364 -10.78 14.99 18.47
CA GLU A 364 -10.78 13.72 17.74
C GLU A 364 -11.41 12.60 18.56
N ILE A 365 -11.01 12.47 19.83
CA ILE A 365 -11.54 11.44 20.74
C ILE A 365 -13.05 11.59 20.91
N ARG A 366 -13.56 12.81 21.10
CA ARG A 366 -15.01 13.03 21.25
C ARG A 366 -15.77 12.72 19.97
N GLY A 367 -15.29 13.19 18.82
CA GLY A 367 -15.94 12.95 17.53
C GLY A 367 -16.01 11.47 17.18
N PHE A 368 -14.89 10.73 17.32
CA PHE A 368 -14.89 9.28 17.07
C PHE A 368 -15.74 8.52 18.08
N ARG A 369 -15.73 8.87 19.37
CA ARG A 369 -16.59 8.19 20.36
C ARG A 369 -18.07 8.42 20.09
N ALA A 370 -18.44 9.61 19.60
CA ALA A 370 -19.81 9.92 19.25
C ALA A 370 -20.28 9.16 18.00
N ALA A 371 -19.47 9.11 16.94
CA ALA A 371 -19.83 8.37 15.71
C ALA A 371 -19.81 6.85 15.92
N LEU A 372 -18.85 6.34 16.68
CA LEU A 372 -18.67 4.90 16.89
C LEU A 372 -19.40 4.37 18.13
N GLY A 373 -20.42 5.09 18.63
CA GLY A 373 -21.11 4.77 19.88
C GLY A 373 -21.81 3.40 19.89
N ASP A 374 -22.22 2.92 18.72
CA ASP A 374 -22.87 1.61 18.54
C ASP A 374 -21.86 0.45 18.37
N ILE A 375 -20.55 0.75 18.27
CA ILE A 375 -19.50 -0.26 18.14
C ILE A 375 -19.06 -0.72 19.53
N PRO A 376 -19.16 -2.03 19.86
CA PRO A 376 -18.87 -2.51 21.21
C PRO A 376 -17.45 -2.22 21.71
N ILE A 377 -16.46 -2.29 20.82
CA ILE A 377 -15.04 -2.12 21.17
C ILE A 377 -14.41 -1.11 20.22
N VAL A 378 -13.99 0.03 20.75
CA VAL A 378 -13.27 1.07 20.00
C VAL A 378 -11.93 1.37 20.67
N SER A 379 -10.85 1.24 19.90
CA SER A 379 -9.49 1.55 20.34
C SER A 379 -8.84 2.56 19.42
N LEU A 380 -8.21 3.59 20.01
CA LEU A 380 -7.42 4.58 19.29
C LEU A 380 -5.95 4.33 19.59
N VAL A 381 -5.19 3.93 18.58
CA VAL A 381 -3.82 3.45 18.69
C VAL A 381 -2.88 4.39 17.95
N THR A 382 -1.86 4.88 18.63
CA THR A 382 -0.81 5.69 18.03
C THR A 382 0.48 4.89 17.93
N MET A 383 1.12 4.95 16.76
CA MET A 383 2.41 4.33 16.49
C MET A 383 3.46 5.40 16.18
N ILE A 384 4.38 5.63 17.12
CA ILE A 384 5.38 6.70 17.03
C ILE A 384 6.76 6.07 16.90
N PRO A 385 7.59 6.40 15.90
CA PRO A 385 8.99 5.98 15.89
C PRO A 385 9.67 6.36 17.21
N SER A 386 10.60 5.56 17.72
CA SER A 386 11.26 5.88 18.99
C SER A 386 12.78 5.94 18.84
N VAL A 387 13.46 6.76 19.65
CA VAL A 387 14.94 6.74 19.75
C VAL A 387 15.43 5.59 20.63
N PHE A 388 14.52 4.89 21.32
CA PHE A 388 14.84 3.72 22.11
C PHE A 388 15.47 2.63 21.24
N ARG A 389 16.52 1.97 21.74
CA ARG A 389 17.21 0.87 21.06
C ARG A 389 17.56 -0.21 22.08
N LEU A 390 17.14 -1.44 21.77
CA LEU A 390 17.64 -2.66 22.38
C LEU A 390 18.79 -3.18 21.53
N VAL A 391 19.85 -3.58 22.22
CA VAL A 391 20.98 -4.29 21.63
C VAL A 391 21.06 -5.64 22.29
N ARG A 392 21.19 -6.69 21.48
CA ARG A 392 21.35 -8.06 21.95
C ARG A 392 22.81 -8.45 21.80
N PHE A 393 23.33 -9.22 22.75
CA PHE A 393 24.62 -9.89 22.56
C PHE A 393 24.50 -10.94 21.45
N GLY A 394 25.28 -10.78 20.37
CA GLY A 394 25.28 -11.68 19.21
C GLY A 394 25.32 -10.93 17.87
N MET A 395 25.17 -11.69 16.78
CA MET A 395 25.26 -11.17 15.41
C MET A 395 24.01 -10.44 14.93
N TYR A 396 22.85 -10.72 15.54
CA TYR A 396 21.57 -10.22 15.06
C TYR A 396 20.86 -9.34 16.11
N PRO A 397 20.09 -8.33 15.67
CA PRO A 397 19.30 -7.51 16.56
C PRO A 397 18.13 -8.29 17.18
N PRO A 398 17.33 -7.66 18.08
CA PRO A 398 16.08 -8.24 18.54
C PRO A 398 15.21 -8.76 17.40
N LYS A 399 14.43 -9.79 17.70
CA LYS A 399 13.53 -10.42 16.75
C LYS A 399 12.36 -9.49 16.42
N VAL A 400 11.84 -9.55 15.19
CA VAL A 400 10.54 -8.93 14.90
C VAL A 400 9.45 -9.52 15.80
N GLY A 401 8.56 -8.67 16.31
CA GLY A 401 7.59 -9.01 17.34
C GLY A 401 8.13 -8.92 18.77
N THR A 402 9.38 -8.48 18.98
CA THR A 402 9.86 -8.17 20.35
C THR A 402 9.15 -6.94 20.87
N ILE A 403 8.60 -7.05 22.08
CA ILE A 403 7.98 -5.96 22.83
C ILE A 403 8.84 -5.67 24.06
N CYS A 404 9.08 -4.39 24.30
CA CYS A 404 9.74 -3.91 25.50
C CYS A 404 8.85 -2.89 26.21
N THR A 405 8.52 -3.15 27.47
CA THR A 405 7.79 -2.21 28.29
C THR A 405 8.70 -1.63 29.38
N VAL A 406 8.74 -0.31 29.47
CA VAL A 406 9.56 0.45 30.42
C VAL A 406 8.67 1.02 31.52
N ASN A 407 8.98 0.69 32.78
CA ASN A 407 8.26 1.13 33.99
C ASN A 407 6.75 0.87 33.91
N SER A 408 6.32 -0.17 33.21
CA SER A 408 4.90 -0.48 32.95
C SER A 408 4.09 0.68 32.32
N ALA A 409 4.78 1.67 31.75
CA ALA A 409 4.19 2.93 31.29
C ALA A 409 4.37 3.19 29.80
N ARG A 410 5.46 2.69 29.20
CA ARG A 410 5.72 2.86 27.76
C ARG A 410 6.04 1.52 27.12
N THR A 411 5.35 1.20 26.03
CA THR A 411 5.50 -0.05 25.30
C THR A 411 6.09 0.21 23.93
N PHE A 412 7.15 -0.52 23.59
CA PHE A 412 7.88 -0.42 22.33
C PHE A 412 7.80 -1.74 21.57
N LEU A 413 7.37 -1.69 20.32
CA LEU A 413 7.26 -2.83 19.42
C LEU A 413 8.34 -2.78 18.33
N TYR A 414 9.07 -3.88 18.18
CA TYR A 414 10.00 -4.10 17.08
C TYR A 414 9.29 -4.76 15.90
N THR A 415 8.95 -3.99 14.86
CA THR A 415 8.48 -4.54 13.57
C THR A 415 9.61 -4.73 12.56
N SER A 416 10.82 -4.26 12.90
CA SER A 416 12.06 -4.52 12.16
C SER A 416 13.09 -5.17 13.09
N GLY A 417 13.89 -6.09 12.54
CA GLY A 417 14.85 -6.86 13.31
C GLY A 417 15.09 -8.24 12.71
N TYR A 418 15.59 -9.17 13.51
CA TYR A 418 15.80 -10.55 13.05
C TYR A 418 14.46 -11.20 12.68
N ILE A 419 14.35 -11.75 11.48
CA ILE A 419 13.13 -12.40 10.97
C ILE A 419 13.40 -13.91 10.91
N PRO A 420 12.79 -14.72 11.81
CA PRO A 420 13.07 -16.16 11.89
C PRO A 420 12.76 -16.90 10.59
N GLU A 421 11.72 -16.50 9.86
CA GLU A 421 11.30 -17.18 8.62
C GLU A 421 12.35 -17.13 7.51
N ILE A 422 13.22 -16.11 7.52
CA ILE A 422 14.30 -15.93 6.53
C ILE A 422 15.68 -16.02 7.16
N GLU A 423 15.75 -16.34 8.46
CA GLU A 423 16.96 -16.54 9.25
C GLU A 423 17.97 -15.39 9.19
N THR A 424 17.50 -14.16 8.96
CA THR A 424 18.38 -12.99 8.84
C THR A 424 17.67 -11.68 9.15
N TYR A 425 18.46 -10.61 9.25
CA TYR A 425 17.98 -9.23 9.26
C TYR A 425 18.51 -8.49 8.03
N PRO A 426 17.63 -8.12 7.08
CA PRO A 426 18.04 -7.50 5.81
C PRO A 426 18.20 -5.97 5.89
N GLY A 427 18.07 -5.38 7.08
CA GLY A 427 18.15 -3.92 7.24
C GLY A 427 19.59 -3.43 7.47
N PRO A 428 19.91 -2.20 7.04
CA PRO A 428 21.29 -1.68 7.06
C PRO A 428 21.77 -1.20 8.44
N HIS A 429 20.85 -0.93 9.38
CA HIS A 429 21.14 -0.26 10.66
C HIS A 429 20.47 -0.97 11.83
N ILE A 430 20.84 -0.61 13.07
CA ILE A 430 20.17 -1.10 14.28
C ILE A 430 18.67 -0.77 14.18
N PRO A 431 17.78 -1.77 14.28
CA PRO A 431 16.35 -1.57 14.06
C PRO A 431 15.76 -0.61 15.10
N GLN A 432 14.85 0.22 14.61
CA GLN A 432 14.11 1.18 15.39
C GLN A 432 12.73 0.62 15.73
N PRO A 433 12.36 0.58 17.03
CA PRO A 433 11.01 0.21 17.43
C PRO A 433 10.05 1.39 17.32
N PHE A 434 8.77 1.06 17.36
CA PHE A 434 7.69 2.02 17.51
C PHE A 434 7.20 2.02 18.96
N GLU A 435 7.05 3.19 19.57
CA GLU A 435 6.23 3.36 20.77
C GLU A 435 4.76 3.17 20.39
N VAL A 436 4.08 2.24 21.06
CA VAL A 436 2.67 1.94 20.87
C VAL A 436 1.90 2.53 22.05
N ARG A 437 0.94 3.39 21.75
CA ARG A 437 0.01 3.97 22.73
C ARG A 437 -1.40 3.57 22.36
N SER A 438 -2.21 3.22 23.35
CA SER A 438 -3.60 2.82 23.17
C SER A 438 -4.50 3.67 24.07
N ILE A 439 -5.61 4.15 23.53
CA ILE A 439 -6.73 4.75 24.25
C ILE A 439 -7.96 3.90 23.95
N GLY A 440 -8.49 3.22 24.96
CA GLY A 440 -9.60 2.29 24.78
C GLY A 440 -9.58 1.22 25.87
N PRO A 441 -10.42 0.18 25.74
CA PRO A 441 -10.47 -0.93 26.69
C PRO A 441 -9.26 -1.87 26.58
N GLU A 442 -8.44 -1.73 25.54
CA GLU A 442 -7.36 -2.67 25.22
C GLU A 442 -6.02 -2.23 25.78
N ASP A 443 -5.28 -3.22 26.29
CA ASP A 443 -3.92 -3.00 26.74
C ASP A 443 -2.95 -2.73 25.56
N PRO A 444 -1.81 -2.06 25.82
CA PRO A 444 -0.81 -1.80 24.80
C PRO A 444 -0.22 -3.06 24.14
N LEU A 445 -0.27 -4.21 24.80
CA LEU A 445 0.25 -5.48 24.29
C LEU A 445 -0.65 -6.03 23.17
N SER A 446 -1.96 -5.93 23.33
CA SER A 446 -2.99 -6.31 22.36
C SER A 446 -2.90 -5.40 21.13
N ALA A 447 -2.80 -4.09 21.34
CA ALA A 447 -2.56 -3.13 20.27
C ALA A 447 -1.26 -3.42 19.50
N ALA A 448 -0.16 -3.73 20.20
CA ALA A 448 1.11 -4.10 19.58
C ALA A 448 1.01 -5.42 18.80
N THR A 449 0.24 -6.38 19.30
CA THR A 449 -0.02 -7.67 18.62
C THR A 449 -0.74 -7.44 17.29
N ASP A 450 -1.78 -6.59 17.28
CA ASP A 450 -2.51 -6.26 16.06
C ASP A 450 -1.66 -5.51 15.04
N ILE A 451 -0.89 -4.51 15.49
CA ILE A 451 0.07 -3.82 14.63
C ILE A 451 1.01 -4.83 13.98
N PHE A 452 1.59 -5.74 14.77
CA PHE A 452 2.51 -6.75 14.26
C PHE A 452 1.84 -7.69 13.26
N ASN A 453 0.62 -8.14 13.54
CA ASN A 453 -0.17 -8.95 12.62
C ASN A 453 -0.39 -8.23 11.28
N LEU A 454 -0.80 -6.96 11.32
CA LEU A 454 -1.08 -6.16 10.14
C LEU A 454 0.16 -5.86 9.28
N THR A 455 1.39 -6.02 9.80
CA THR A 455 2.62 -5.92 8.97
C THR A 455 2.71 -7.02 7.92
N ARG A 456 1.99 -8.14 8.10
CA ARG A 456 1.96 -9.27 7.16
C ARG A 456 0.77 -9.23 6.20
N MET A 457 -0.01 -8.16 6.20
CA MET A 457 -1.21 -7.99 5.36
C MET A 457 -0.99 -7.09 4.14
N ASN A 458 0.18 -7.21 3.53
CA ASN A 458 0.49 -6.49 2.29
C ASN A 458 0.30 -7.40 1.07
N TRP A 459 -0.87 -7.35 0.43
CA TRP A 459 -1.14 -8.12 -0.81
C TRP A 459 -0.59 -7.50 -2.10
N ASN A 460 0.29 -6.50 -1.99
CA ASN A 460 1.03 -5.99 -3.15
C ASN A 460 2.36 -6.72 -3.35
N THR A 461 2.78 -7.57 -2.42
CA THR A 461 4.07 -8.27 -2.47
C THR A 461 4.03 -9.56 -1.63
N ALA A 462 4.86 -10.54 -1.96
CA ALA A 462 5.07 -11.72 -1.10
C ALA A 462 6.19 -11.48 -0.06
N ASP A 463 6.73 -10.26 -0.02
CA ASP A 463 7.80 -9.85 0.86
C ASP A 463 7.30 -9.60 2.28
N ILE A 464 7.95 -10.26 3.23
CA ILE A 464 7.60 -10.24 4.65
C ILE A 464 8.38 -9.17 5.43
N ARG A 465 9.30 -8.43 4.79
CA ARG A 465 10.19 -7.44 5.44
C ARG A 465 9.51 -6.10 5.77
N GLY A 466 8.20 -5.98 5.53
CA GLY A 466 7.44 -4.75 5.78
C GLY A 466 7.46 -4.34 7.26
N LYS A 467 7.77 -3.07 7.52
CA LYS A 467 7.85 -2.51 8.90
C LYS A 467 6.51 -1.91 9.36
N TRP A 468 5.74 -1.36 8.44
CA TRP A 468 4.49 -0.65 8.71
C TRP A 468 3.29 -1.59 8.57
N PRO A 469 2.26 -1.48 9.43
CA PRO A 469 1.01 -2.21 9.25
C PRO A 469 0.30 -1.75 7.97
N VAL A 470 -0.49 -2.64 7.36
CA VAL A 470 -1.23 -2.34 6.12
C VAL A 470 -2.03 -1.04 6.20
N THR A 471 -2.61 -0.73 7.37
CA THR A 471 -3.38 0.49 7.64
C THR A 471 -2.61 1.79 7.41
N LEU A 472 -1.28 1.78 7.55
CA LEU A 472 -0.43 2.96 7.39
C LEU A 472 0.48 2.88 6.16
N SER A 473 0.89 1.68 5.74
CA SER A 473 1.91 1.45 4.71
C SER A 473 1.57 1.97 3.29
N PHE A 474 0.29 2.27 3.02
CA PHE A 474 -0.18 2.76 1.71
C PHE A 474 -0.65 4.22 1.75
N ALA A 475 -0.67 4.86 2.93
CA ALA A 475 -1.20 6.21 3.13
C ALA A 475 -0.72 7.22 2.11
N ARG A 476 0.60 7.41 2.05
CA ARG A 476 1.24 8.32 1.09
C ARG A 476 0.87 8.05 -0.37
N ARG A 477 0.82 6.77 -0.76
CA ARG A 477 0.48 6.37 -2.14
C ARG A 477 -0.99 6.63 -2.46
N VAL A 478 -1.89 6.25 -1.56
CA VAL A 478 -3.33 6.47 -1.70
C VAL A 478 -3.61 7.98 -1.78
N GLY A 479 -3.04 8.78 -0.88
CA GLY A 479 -3.17 10.23 -0.89
C GLY A 479 -2.68 10.88 -2.18
N GLY A 480 -1.52 10.44 -2.69
CA GLY A 480 -0.98 10.91 -3.97
C GLY A 480 -1.90 10.60 -5.17
N ILE A 481 -2.48 9.40 -5.21
CA ILE A 481 -3.45 8.99 -6.25
C ILE A 481 -4.72 9.83 -6.16
N LEU A 482 -5.28 10.00 -4.95
CA LEU A 482 -6.48 10.80 -4.74
C LEU A 482 -6.27 12.27 -5.08
N ASN A 483 -5.08 12.83 -4.82
CA ASN A 483 -4.72 14.18 -5.23
C ASN A 483 -4.73 14.33 -6.77
N GLU A 484 -4.20 13.34 -7.50
CA GLU A 484 -4.28 13.33 -8.98
C GLU A 484 -5.70 13.06 -9.51
N TYR A 485 -6.54 12.34 -8.73
CA TYR A 485 -7.96 12.09 -9.08
C TYR A 485 -8.81 13.38 -9.02
N GLY A 486 -8.44 14.31 -8.13
CA GLY A 486 -9.12 15.61 -7.97
C GLY A 486 -10.15 15.61 -6.85
N GLU A 487 -11.02 16.63 -6.82
CA GLU A 487 -11.93 16.91 -5.70
C GLU A 487 -13.05 15.89 -5.50
N GLN A 488 -13.45 15.20 -6.56
CA GLN A 488 -14.55 14.23 -6.49
C GLN A 488 -14.12 12.99 -5.71
N ASP A 489 -15.05 12.44 -4.94
CA ASP A 489 -14.86 11.15 -4.32
C ASP A 489 -14.98 10.05 -5.39
N PRO A 490 -14.04 9.10 -5.46
CA PRO A 490 -14.13 8.01 -6.41
C PRO A 490 -15.29 7.08 -6.04
N ASP A 491 -16.04 6.62 -7.05
CA ASP A 491 -17.09 5.61 -6.86
C ASP A 491 -16.57 4.28 -6.30
N GLU A 492 -15.27 4.03 -6.49
CA GLU A 492 -14.61 2.81 -6.11
C GLU A 492 -13.53 3.10 -5.08
N THR A 493 -13.66 2.45 -3.94
CA THR A 493 -12.83 2.67 -2.76
C THR A 493 -11.95 1.45 -2.46
N SER A 494 -12.08 0.34 -3.19
CA SER A 494 -11.29 -0.87 -2.94
C SER A 494 -9.79 -0.63 -3.09
N PHE A 495 -9.01 -1.14 -2.13
CA PHE A 495 -7.55 -1.04 -2.14
C PHE A 495 -6.88 -1.58 -3.42
N ARG A 496 -7.51 -2.49 -4.16
CA ARG A 496 -6.95 -3.05 -5.39
C ARG A 496 -6.60 -2.00 -6.45
N TYR A 497 -7.23 -0.83 -6.43
CA TYR A 497 -6.92 0.27 -7.35
C TYR A 497 -5.72 1.09 -6.89
N PHE A 498 -5.49 1.16 -5.58
CA PHE A 498 -4.47 2.01 -4.98
C PHE A 498 -3.11 1.32 -4.85
N VAL A 499 -3.07 -0.01 -4.63
CA VAL A 499 -1.83 -0.72 -4.29
C VAL A 499 -0.89 -1.02 -5.45
#